data_AF-A0AAU0HTY0-F1
#
_entry.id   AF-A0AAU0HTY0-F1
#
_cell.length_a   1.000
_cell.length_b   1.000
_cell.length_c   1.000
_cell.angle_alpha   90.00
_cell.angle_beta   90.00
_cell.angle_gamma   90.00
#
_symmetry.space_group_name_H-M   'P 1'
#
loop_
_entity.id
_entity.type
_entity.pdbx_description
1 polymer ?
#
loop_
_entity_poly.entity_id
_entity_poly.type
_entity_poly.pdbx_seq_one_letter_code
_entity_poly.pdbx_strand_id
1 'polypeptide(L)'
;MPCFFNENRSQSPRLKWDAPGIVDLDFSDIDRDPRLPSLEREALSAWMSKKVQRKNITANIPKTYAPLGRIWGRFPQGYQPAERSWKEILFHAYRRDRTIWGFDHEDWSAFLRDDRRRVAHGRQFLFATAYFIGGYKYTPEISNSFRSCVAAELIFGRAAYWSMSDRLEDGLEELGYKKSERRRHFSNALAKLVLETRSIDPSDFTEEALWKLSERGHAQTVGRQCGKISHALAYKGYIPNSLRMRVYEKYQTRDTGEIAPEWVAMATRWRRTSTIGKPTRVSTYGTLLKIGLWLARTHPKVRSPADWDVTTAAEAIAIILEMCVGDYAVPGSGRVPPHRLGKPLMVNSRSAIISHLRRFFHDIQIWGWVEPRFNPRFHLSTPRKILNQRGPNPRVIDEPIWLKLVWAATALQP
;
A
#
# COMPACT_ATOMS: atom_id res chain seq x y z
N MET A 1 15.53 13.99 7.82
CA MET A 1 15.30 14.68 6.53
C MET A 1 14.36 13.85 5.66
N PRO A 2 13.20 14.38 5.27
CA PRO A 2 12.26 13.65 4.44
C PRO A 2 12.84 13.53 3.02
N CYS A 3 13.01 12.31 2.54
CA CYS A 3 13.42 12.05 1.16
C CYS A 3 12.31 12.56 0.23
N PHE A 4 12.52 13.73 -0.36
CA PHE A 4 11.72 14.27 -1.44
C PHE A 4 11.71 13.26 -2.60
N PHE A 5 10.59 12.55 -2.75
CA PHE A 5 10.25 11.89 -4.00
C PHE A 5 9.94 12.99 -5.00
N ASN A 6 10.92 13.27 -5.85
CA ASN A 6 10.82 14.29 -6.89
C ASN A 6 9.67 13.92 -7.85
N GLU A 7 8.60 14.72 -7.86
CA GLU A 7 7.32 14.47 -8.56
C GLU A 7 7.40 14.65 -10.09
N ASN A 8 8.54 15.10 -10.65
CA ASN A 8 8.68 15.43 -12.08
C ASN A 8 9.50 14.42 -12.93
N ARG A 9 9.39 13.10 -12.67
CA ARG A 9 9.88 12.06 -13.61
C ARG A 9 8.70 11.30 -14.20
N SER A 10 8.01 11.93 -15.16
CA SER A 10 6.93 11.35 -15.96
C SER A 10 7.35 10.16 -16.81
N GLN A 11 8.65 9.87 -16.92
CA GLN A 11 9.15 8.59 -17.41
C GLN A 11 10.35 8.22 -16.53
N SER A 12 10.27 7.10 -15.80
CA SER A 12 11.51 6.40 -15.47
C SER A 12 12.20 6.15 -16.81
N PRO A 13 13.50 6.43 -17.00
CA PRO A 13 14.20 5.81 -18.11
C PRO A 13 13.92 4.32 -17.93
N ARG A 14 13.13 3.74 -18.83
CA ARG A 14 12.99 2.30 -18.93
C ARG A 14 14.43 1.86 -19.17
N LEU A 15 14.99 1.09 -18.26
CA LEU A 15 16.30 0.51 -18.44
C LEU A 15 16.19 -0.31 -19.73
N LYS A 16 16.77 0.21 -20.83
CA LYS A 16 16.67 -0.38 -22.17
C LYS A 16 17.65 -1.55 -22.23
N TRP A 17 17.35 -2.65 -21.56
CA TRP A 17 18.07 -3.90 -21.74
C TRP A 17 17.11 -5.07 -21.77
N ASP A 18 17.40 -6.05 -22.61
CA ASP A 18 16.57 -7.23 -22.82
C ASP A 18 17.25 -8.48 -22.27
N ALA A 19 17.60 -8.43 -20.98
CA ALA A 19 18.32 -9.52 -20.31
C ALA A 19 17.33 -10.58 -19.78
N PRO A 20 17.65 -11.88 -19.90
CA PRO A 20 16.79 -13.01 -19.50
C PRO A 20 16.55 -13.14 -17.98
N GLY A 21 17.11 -12.24 -17.15
CA GLY A 21 17.04 -12.34 -15.70
C GLY A 21 18.13 -13.25 -15.14
N ILE A 22 17.98 -13.63 -13.86
CA ILE A 22 18.94 -14.50 -13.15
C ILE A 22 18.33 -15.81 -12.67
N VAL A 23 17.01 -16.02 -12.79
CA VAL A 23 16.29 -17.18 -12.25
C VAL A 23 16.72 -18.53 -12.85
N ASP A 24 17.24 -18.51 -14.07
CA ASP A 24 17.70 -19.68 -14.86
C ASP A 24 19.22 -19.90 -14.76
N LEU A 25 19.93 -19.12 -13.94
CA LEU A 25 21.37 -19.32 -13.74
C LEU A 25 21.64 -20.61 -12.96
N ASP A 26 22.55 -21.42 -13.48
CA ASP A 26 23.08 -22.59 -12.77
C ASP A 26 24.37 -22.26 -12.01
N PHE A 27 24.49 -22.85 -10.81
CA PHE A 27 25.66 -22.79 -9.92
C PHE A 27 26.08 -24.18 -9.46
N SER A 28 25.67 -25.24 -10.16
CA SER A 28 26.03 -26.63 -9.84
C SER A 28 27.55 -26.86 -9.92
N ASP A 29 28.22 -26.12 -10.80
CA ASP A 29 29.67 -26.09 -11.04
C ASP A 29 30.45 -25.15 -10.11
N ILE A 30 29.76 -24.36 -9.28
CA ILE A 30 30.39 -23.40 -8.36
C ILE A 30 30.43 -23.98 -6.95
N ASP A 31 31.61 -23.95 -6.32
CA ASP A 31 31.79 -24.28 -4.91
C ASP A 31 30.96 -23.35 -4.02
N ARG A 32 30.07 -23.96 -3.22
CA ARG A 32 29.14 -23.26 -2.31
C ARG A 32 29.56 -23.28 -0.85
N ASP A 33 30.82 -23.63 -0.55
CA ASP A 33 31.34 -23.59 0.82
C ASP A 33 31.18 -22.18 1.41
N PRO A 34 30.51 -22.06 2.58
CA PRO A 34 30.30 -20.76 3.22
C PRO A 34 31.59 -20.13 3.75
N ARG A 35 32.69 -20.90 3.90
CA ARG A 35 33.96 -20.40 4.46
C ARG A 35 34.73 -19.57 3.44
N LEU A 36 35.15 -18.38 3.87
CA LEU A 36 36.02 -17.52 3.07
C LEU A 36 37.45 -18.08 3.07
N PRO A 37 38.04 -18.44 1.90
CA PRO A 37 39.40 -18.96 1.85
C PRO A 37 40.42 -17.93 2.35
N SER A 38 41.44 -18.35 3.09
CA SER A 38 42.45 -17.44 3.69
C SER A 38 43.15 -16.57 2.64
N LEU A 39 43.54 -17.13 1.49
CA LEU A 39 44.17 -16.39 0.39
C LEU A 39 43.24 -15.31 -0.18
N GLU A 40 41.95 -15.62 -0.35
CA GLU A 40 40.97 -14.66 -0.85
C GLU A 40 40.65 -13.58 0.20
N ARG A 41 40.65 -13.94 1.48
CA ARG A 41 40.50 -12.99 2.60
C ARG A 41 41.66 -11.99 2.63
N GLU A 42 42.90 -12.45 2.44
CA GLU A 42 44.07 -11.58 2.35
C GLU A 42 43.98 -10.64 1.14
N ALA A 43 43.59 -11.16 -0.02
CA ALA A 43 43.36 -10.35 -1.22
C ALA A 43 42.27 -9.28 -1.00
N LEU A 44 41.16 -9.63 -0.35
CA LEU A 44 40.11 -8.68 0.03
C LEU A 44 40.64 -7.62 1.00
N SER A 45 41.40 -8.02 2.03
CA SER A 45 42.04 -7.10 2.99
C SER A 45 42.98 -6.09 2.30
N ALA A 46 43.81 -6.56 1.38
CA ALA A 46 44.71 -5.73 0.57
C ALA A 46 43.94 -4.77 -0.35
N TRP A 47 42.84 -5.23 -0.93
CA TRP A 47 41.96 -4.40 -1.75
C TRP A 47 41.25 -3.31 -0.94
N MET A 48 40.78 -3.61 0.26
CA MET A 48 40.12 -2.64 1.15
C MET A 48 41.08 -1.57 1.67
N SER A 49 42.33 -1.94 1.91
CA SER A 49 43.40 -1.00 2.28
C SER A 49 43.95 -0.19 1.09
N LYS A 50 43.30 -0.27 -0.09
CA LYS A 50 43.69 0.41 -1.35
C LYS A 50 45.09 0.03 -1.86
N LYS A 51 45.67 -1.09 -1.41
CA LYS A 51 46.99 -1.57 -1.86
C LYS A 51 46.95 -2.22 -3.26
N VAL A 52 45.76 -2.56 -3.77
CA VAL A 52 45.56 -3.24 -5.06
C VAL A 52 44.60 -2.44 -5.95
N GLN A 53 44.88 -2.38 -7.26
CA GLN A 53 44.02 -1.71 -8.23
C GLN A 53 42.65 -2.43 -8.32
N ARG A 54 41.55 -1.66 -8.28
CA ARG A 54 40.18 -2.21 -8.24
C ARG A 54 39.81 -3.15 -9.39
N LYS A 55 40.50 -3.05 -10.53
CA LYS A 55 40.24 -3.89 -11.72
C LYS A 55 40.80 -5.32 -11.59
N ASN A 56 41.76 -5.56 -10.72
CA ASN A 56 42.45 -6.85 -10.63
C ASN A 56 41.93 -7.76 -9.51
N ILE A 57 41.06 -7.27 -8.63
CA ILE A 57 40.62 -8.04 -7.46
C ILE A 57 39.90 -9.33 -7.87
N THR A 58 39.08 -9.31 -8.92
CA THR A 58 38.27 -10.46 -9.34
C THR A 58 39.10 -11.70 -9.70
N ALA A 59 40.34 -11.51 -10.19
CA ALA A 59 41.27 -12.60 -10.47
C ALA A 59 41.87 -13.22 -9.20
N ASN A 60 41.96 -12.45 -8.11
CA ASN A 60 42.55 -12.87 -6.84
C ASN A 60 41.53 -13.47 -5.86
N ILE A 61 40.24 -13.41 -6.19
CA ILE A 61 39.16 -13.97 -5.38
C ILE A 61 38.21 -14.85 -6.22
N PRO A 62 38.74 -15.82 -7.00
CA PRO A 62 37.95 -16.55 -7.99
C PRO A 62 36.75 -17.28 -7.38
N LYS A 63 36.88 -17.89 -6.19
CA LYS A 63 35.78 -18.60 -5.53
C LYS A 63 34.71 -17.64 -5.01
N THR A 64 35.10 -16.57 -4.32
CA THR A 64 34.14 -15.59 -3.78
C THR A 64 33.47 -14.78 -4.90
N TYR A 65 34.19 -14.47 -5.97
CA TYR A 65 33.67 -13.66 -7.08
C TYR A 65 32.88 -14.48 -8.10
N ALA A 66 33.22 -15.74 -8.38
CA ALA A 66 32.55 -16.56 -9.40
C ALA A 66 31.02 -16.44 -9.41
N PRO A 67 30.30 -16.64 -8.29
CA PRO A 67 28.84 -16.54 -8.32
C PRO A 67 28.34 -15.11 -8.56
N LEU A 68 29.03 -14.09 -8.01
CA LEU A 68 28.70 -12.69 -8.26
C LEU A 68 28.98 -12.30 -9.71
N GLY A 69 30.07 -12.80 -10.30
CA GLY A 69 30.44 -12.59 -11.69
C GLY A 69 29.42 -13.21 -12.64
N ARG A 70 28.87 -14.38 -12.31
CA ARG A 70 27.81 -15.04 -13.09
C ARG A 70 26.49 -14.27 -13.05
N ILE A 71 26.08 -13.81 -11.86
CA ILE A 71 24.92 -12.92 -11.70
C ILE A 71 25.14 -11.61 -12.45
N TRP A 72 26.30 -10.97 -12.25
CA TRP A 72 26.67 -9.71 -12.89
C TRP A 72 26.73 -9.82 -14.42
N GLY A 73 27.21 -10.96 -14.94
CA GLY A 73 27.30 -11.25 -16.37
C GLY A 73 25.94 -11.27 -17.09
N ARG A 74 24.83 -11.41 -16.36
CA ARG A 74 23.48 -11.27 -16.93
C ARG A 74 23.06 -9.82 -17.16
N PHE A 75 23.79 -8.84 -16.63
CA PHE A 75 23.47 -7.43 -16.80
C PHE A 75 24.37 -6.77 -17.85
N PRO A 76 23.91 -5.69 -18.52
CA PRO A 76 24.73 -4.98 -19.49
C PRO A 76 26.05 -4.51 -18.91
N GLN A 77 27.13 -4.65 -19.68
CA GLN A 77 28.43 -4.13 -19.29
C GLN A 77 28.37 -2.63 -19.01
N GLY A 78 29.09 -2.18 -17.97
CA GLY A 78 29.11 -0.77 -17.56
C GLY A 78 27.91 -0.32 -16.73
N TYR A 79 26.99 -1.21 -16.36
CA TYR A 79 25.85 -0.86 -15.54
C TYR A 79 26.23 -0.54 -14.07
N GLN A 80 26.52 0.73 -13.82
CA GLN A 80 27.08 1.27 -12.57
C GLN A 80 26.40 0.80 -11.26
N PRO A 81 25.06 0.74 -11.16
CA PRO A 81 24.42 0.34 -9.90
C PRO A 81 24.75 -1.09 -9.48
N ALA A 82 24.86 -2.04 -10.42
CA ALA A 82 25.25 -3.39 -10.05
C ALA A 82 26.76 -3.51 -9.80
N GLU A 83 27.58 -2.65 -10.43
CA GLU A 83 29.04 -2.63 -10.22
C GLU A 83 29.38 -2.23 -8.77
N ARG A 84 28.65 -1.25 -8.26
CA ARG A 84 28.77 -0.81 -6.87
C ARG A 84 28.18 -1.85 -5.91
N SER A 85 27.10 -2.52 -6.31
CA SER A 85 26.41 -3.51 -5.46
C SER A 85 27.24 -4.76 -5.20
N TRP A 86 27.92 -5.34 -6.20
CA TRP A 86 28.76 -6.51 -5.96
C TRP A 86 29.97 -6.19 -5.07
N LYS A 87 30.53 -4.98 -5.19
CA LYS A 87 31.58 -4.49 -4.29
C LYS A 87 31.10 -4.45 -2.84
N GLU A 88 29.90 -3.91 -2.59
CA GLU A 88 29.29 -3.90 -1.25
C GLU A 88 29.09 -5.32 -0.67
N ILE A 89 28.75 -6.28 -1.53
CA ILE A 89 28.63 -7.70 -1.13
C ILE A 89 29.99 -8.24 -0.72
N LEU A 90 31.07 -7.98 -1.48
CA LEU A 90 32.42 -8.40 -1.11
C LEU A 90 32.89 -7.74 0.20
N PHE A 91 32.55 -6.46 0.40
CA PHE A 91 32.78 -5.79 1.67
C PHE A 91 32.07 -6.49 2.83
N HIS A 92 30.84 -6.96 2.60
CA HIS A 92 30.09 -7.71 3.59
C HIS A 92 30.71 -9.10 3.85
N ALA A 93 31.09 -9.81 2.80
CA ALA A 93 31.73 -11.13 2.85
C ALA A 93 32.99 -11.15 3.70
N TYR A 94 33.90 -10.21 3.45
CA TYR A 94 35.11 -10.04 4.25
C TYR A 94 34.80 -9.71 5.73
N ARG A 95 33.84 -8.81 5.99
CA ARG A 95 33.49 -8.42 7.37
C ARG A 95 32.84 -9.55 8.16
N ARG A 96 32.15 -10.48 7.49
CA ARG A 96 31.51 -11.65 8.10
C ARG A 96 32.40 -12.89 8.07
N ASP A 97 33.56 -12.81 7.41
CA ASP A 97 34.48 -13.93 7.20
C ASP A 97 33.82 -15.14 6.51
N ARG A 98 32.93 -14.86 5.56
CA ARG A 98 32.12 -15.86 4.86
C ARG A 98 31.91 -15.50 3.41
N THR A 99 31.75 -16.49 2.54
CA THR A 99 31.26 -16.30 1.18
C THR A 99 29.76 -15.96 1.20
N ILE A 100 29.21 -15.56 0.05
CA ILE A 100 27.79 -15.19 -0.08
C ILE A 100 26.83 -16.34 0.22
N TRP A 101 27.31 -17.59 0.15
CA TRP A 101 26.55 -18.80 0.49
C TRP A 101 26.38 -18.98 2.00
N GLY A 102 27.25 -18.35 2.80
CA GLY A 102 27.20 -18.41 4.26
C GLY A 102 26.31 -17.36 4.92
N PHE A 103 25.62 -16.52 4.14
CA PHE A 103 24.73 -15.48 4.65
C PHE A 103 23.32 -16.04 4.82
N ASP A 104 22.81 -15.98 6.04
CA ASP A 104 21.44 -16.37 6.38
C ASP A 104 20.44 -15.21 6.21
N HIS A 105 19.19 -15.45 6.59
CA HIS A 105 18.12 -14.46 6.46
C HIS A 105 18.37 -13.19 7.27
N GLU A 106 18.92 -13.31 8.48
CA GLU A 106 19.16 -12.18 9.37
C GLU A 106 20.34 -11.36 8.89
N ASP A 107 21.40 -12.01 8.42
CA ASP A 107 22.56 -11.35 7.81
C ASP A 107 22.15 -10.56 6.56
N TRP A 108 21.41 -11.19 5.64
CA TRP A 108 20.88 -10.49 4.47
C TRP A 108 19.92 -9.36 4.86
N SER A 109 19.05 -9.58 5.86
CA SER A 109 18.12 -8.54 6.35
C SER A 109 18.86 -7.33 6.89
N ALA A 110 19.87 -7.55 7.74
CA ALA A 110 20.69 -6.48 8.30
C ALA A 110 21.46 -5.74 7.20
N PHE A 111 22.02 -6.48 6.24
CA PHE A 111 22.77 -5.89 5.12
C PHE A 111 21.88 -5.06 4.20
N LEU A 112 20.68 -5.53 3.85
CA LEU A 112 19.74 -4.82 2.98
C LEU A 112 19.10 -3.59 3.65
N ARG A 113 18.98 -3.60 4.98
CA ARG A 113 18.46 -2.47 5.79
C ARG A 113 19.50 -1.38 6.07
N ASP A 114 20.80 -1.66 5.90
CA ASP A 114 21.86 -0.69 6.19
C ASP A 114 21.80 0.51 5.22
N ASP A 115 21.26 1.62 5.73
CA ASP A 115 21.06 2.84 4.96
C ASP A 115 22.38 3.52 4.54
N ARG A 116 23.50 3.18 5.18
CA ARG A 116 24.82 3.71 4.81
C ARG A 116 25.34 3.14 3.49
N ARG A 117 24.81 1.99 3.06
CA ARG A 117 25.20 1.29 1.82
C ARG A 117 24.27 1.60 0.64
N ARG A 118 23.50 2.68 0.75
CA ARG A 118 22.56 3.15 -0.28
C ARG A 118 23.30 3.61 -1.54
N VAL A 119 23.53 2.68 -2.45
CA VAL A 119 23.82 3.03 -3.85
C VAL A 119 22.50 3.39 -4.53
N ALA A 120 22.41 4.57 -5.13
CA ALA A 120 21.27 4.94 -5.97
C ALA A 120 21.02 3.84 -7.02
N HIS A 121 19.84 3.20 -6.96
CA HIS A 121 19.42 2.08 -7.82
C HIS A 121 20.18 0.74 -7.65
N GLY A 122 21.08 0.61 -6.66
CA GLY A 122 21.79 -0.65 -6.37
C GLY A 122 21.02 -1.62 -5.47
N ARG A 123 20.06 -1.13 -4.69
CA ARG A 123 19.26 -1.94 -3.76
C ARG A 123 18.56 -3.12 -4.41
N GLN A 124 18.06 -2.94 -5.62
CA GLN A 124 17.36 -3.99 -6.35
C GLN A 124 18.31 -5.12 -6.76
N PHE A 125 19.60 -4.82 -6.97
CA PHE A 125 20.62 -5.84 -7.24
C PHE A 125 21.01 -6.59 -6.00
N LEU A 126 21.29 -5.88 -4.91
CA LEU A 126 21.56 -6.51 -3.62
C LEU A 126 20.41 -7.46 -3.23
N PHE A 127 19.18 -6.98 -3.37
CA PHE A 127 17.99 -7.79 -3.13
C PHE A 127 17.89 -8.97 -4.10
N ALA A 128 18.06 -8.76 -5.41
CA ALA A 128 17.98 -9.84 -6.38
C ALA A 128 19.01 -10.95 -6.11
N THR A 129 20.25 -10.58 -5.78
CA THR A 129 21.30 -11.51 -5.38
C THR A 129 20.91 -12.29 -4.12
N ALA A 130 20.47 -11.60 -3.07
CA ALA A 130 20.05 -12.24 -1.81
C ALA A 130 18.85 -13.19 -1.99
N TYR A 131 17.89 -12.75 -2.80
CA TYR A 131 16.66 -13.47 -3.09
C TYR A 131 16.92 -14.76 -3.87
N PHE A 132 17.83 -14.70 -4.84
CA PHE A 132 18.12 -15.80 -5.75
C PHE A 132 19.10 -16.83 -5.16
N ILE A 133 20.14 -16.41 -4.44
CA ILE A 133 21.07 -17.31 -3.75
C ILE A 133 20.37 -18.14 -2.65
N GLY A 134 19.18 -17.73 -2.23
CA GLY A 134 18.31 -18.51 -1.35
C GLY A 134 18.50 -18.24 0.13
N GLY A 135 19.42 -17.35 0.51
CA GLY A 135 19.64 -16.96 1.91
C GLY A 135 18.58 -16.01 2.47
N TYR A 136 17.76 -15.37 1.62
CA TYR A 136 16.80 -14.35 2.07
C TYR A 136 15.34 -14.71 1.75
N LYS A 137 14.49 -14.67 2.79
CA LYS A 137 13.02 -14.74 2.67
C LYS A 137 12.46 -13.36 2.40
N TYR A 138 11.57 -13.24 1.41
CA TYR A 138 10.94 -11.96 1.05
C TYR A 138 10.18 -11.36 2.24
N THR A 139 10.46 -10.09 2.56
CA THR A 139 9.72 -9.34 3.58
C THR A 139 9.18 -7.99 3.08
N PRO A 140 8.04 -7.53 3.62
CA PRO A 140 7.44 -6.26 3.23
C PRO A 140 8.32 -5.02 3.44
N GLU A 141 9.09 -5.02 4.52
CA GLU A 141 9.90 -3.87 4.95
C GLU A 141 10.96 -3.55 3.89
N ILE A 142 11.63 -4.58 3.38
CA ILE A 142 12.68 -4.44 2.37
C ILE A 142 12.06 -4.13 1.01
N SER A 143 10.96 -4.78 0.62
CA SER A 143 10.34 -4.52 -0.69
C SER A 143 9.67 -3.14 -0.78
N ASN A 144 9.35 -2.50 0.36
CA ASN A 144 8.89 -1.11 0.42
C ASN A 144 10.04 -0.09 0.26
N SER A 145 11.30 -0.51 0.40
CA SER A 145 12.47 0.38 0.38
C SER A 145 13.01 0.68 -1.03
N PHE A 146 12.50 0.00 -2.06
CA PHE A 146 12.87 0.17 -3.46
C PHE A 146 11.68 -0.13 -4.40
N ARG A 147 11.86 0.10 -5.71
CA ARG A 147 10.86 -0.26 -6.73
C ARG A 147 10.91 -1.76 -7.02
N SER A 148 9.94 -2.50 -6.50
CA SER A 148 9.84 -3.96 -6.62
C SER A 148 9.78 -4.44 -8.06
N CYS A 149 9.21 -3.65 -8.98
CA CYS A 149 9.20 -4.01 -10.41
C CYS A 149 10.60 -4.15 -11.01
N VAL A 150 11.55 -3.32 -10.60
CA VAL A 150 12.94 -3.44 -11.07
C VAL A 150 13.58 -4.70 -10.51
N ALA A 151 13.31 -5.08 -9.26
CA ALA A 151 13.83 -6.33 -8.71
C ALA A 151 13.25 -7.55 -9.44
N ALA A 152 11.94 -7.54 -9.74
CA ALA A 152 11.30 -8.61 -10.51
C ALA A 152 11.89 -8.71 -11.93
N GLU A 153 12.13 -7.60 -12.63
CA GLU A 153 12.82 -7.57 -13.93
C GLU A 153 14.22 -8.19 -13.87
N LEU A 154 14.97 -7.95 -12.78
CA LEU A 154 16.32 -8.50 -12.60
C LEU A 154 16.28 -10.01 -12.34
N ILE A 155 15.29 -10.49 -11.58
CA ILE A 155 15.17 -11.89 -11.19
C ILE A 155 14.62 -12.73 -12.34
N PHE A 156 13.44 -12.37 -12.85
CA PHE A 156 12.68 -13.18 -13.82
C PHE A 156 12.87 -12.75 -15.27
N GLY A 157 13.65 -11.69 -15.51
CA GLY A 157 13.89 -11.15 -16.84
C GLY A 157 12.87 -10.08 -17.22
N ARG A 158 13.32 -9.11 -18.01
CA ARG A 158 12.52 -7.94 -18.37
C ARG A 158 11.37 -8.32 -19.31
N ALA A 159 11.68 -9.03 -20.40
CA ALA A 159 10.69 -9.41 -21.41
C ALA A 159 9.58 -10.28 -20.81
N ALA A 160 9.95 -11.31 -20.04
CA ALA A 160 8.99 -12.19 -19.40
C ALA A 160 8.06 -11.41 -18.44
N TYR A 161 8.63 -10.57 -17.57
CA TYR A 161 7.86 -9.82 -16.59
C TYR A 161 6.87 -8.86 -17.25
N TRP A 162 7.30 -8.10 -18.27
CA TRP A 162 6.41 -7.16 -18.95
C TRP A 162 5.40 -7.86 -19.84
N SER A 163 5.75 -8.97 -20.48
CA SER A 163 4.78 -9.79 -21.23
C SER A 163 3.66 -10.31 -20.31
N MET A 164 3.99 -10.82 -19.12
CA MET A 164 2.99 -11.18 -18.12
C MET A 164 2.19 -9.96 -17.63
N SER A 165 2.84 -8.81 -17.41
CA SER A 165 2.17 -7.61 -16.87
C SER A 165 1.17 -7.06 -17.86
N ASP A 166 1.55 -7.05 -19.14
CA ASP A 166 0.75 -6.50 -20.22
C ASP A 166 -0.46 -7.41 -20.47
N ARG A 167 -0.31 -8.76 -20.45
CA ARG A 167 -1.44 -9.69 -20.51
C ARG A 167 -2.52 -9.45 -19.45
N LEU A 168 -2.12 -9.12 -18.22
CA LEU A 168 -3.06 -8.82 -17.14
C LEU A 168 -3.61 -7.39 -17.22
N GLU A 169 -2.83 -6.42 -17.71
CA GLU A 169 -3.30 -5.05 -17.97
C GLU A 169 -4.34 -5.03 -19.10
N ASP A 170 -4.12 -5.77 -20.18
CA ASP A 170 -5.06 -5.89 -21.30
C ASP A 170 -6.40 -6.49 -20.84
N GLY A 171 -6.37 -7.48 -19.94
CA GLY A 171 -7.60 -8.00 -19.31
C GLY A 171 -8.38 -6.96 -18.51
N LEU A 172 -7.69 -6.02 -17.87
CA LEU A 172 -8.37 -4.90 -17.21
C LEU A 172 -8.92 -3.90 -18.20
N GLU A 173 -8.24 -3.64 -19.31
CA GLU A 173 -8.73 -2.77 -20.37
C GLU A 173 -10.02 -3.29 -21.01
N GLU A 174 -10.07 -4.59 -21.29
CA GLU A 174 -11.27 -5.27 -21.79
C GLU A 174 -12.45 -5.16 -20.78
N LEU A 175 -12.16 -5.19 -19.48
CA LEU A 175 -13.13 -4.93 -18.41
C LEU A 175 -13.53 -3.44 -18.27
N GLY A 176 -13.08 -2.56 -19.16
CA GLY A 176 -13.40 -1.13 -19.16
C GLY A 176 -12.55 -0.28 -18.22
N TYR A 177 -11.48 -0.83 -17.64
CA TYR A 177 -10.52 0.00 -16.90
C TYR A 177 -9.65 0.79 -17.90
N LYS A 178 -9.60 2.12 -17.75
CA LYS A 178 -8.70 2.94 -18.58
C LYS A 178 -7.24 2.51 -18.41
N LYS A 179 -6.54 2.29 -19.54
CA LYS A 179 -5.07 2.12 -19.69
C LYS A 179 -4.36 3.25 -18.93
N SER A 180 -4.06 3.00 -17.66
CA SER A 180 -4.03 4.08 -16.66
C SER A 180 -2.71 4.84 -16.62
N GLU A 181 -2.80 6.12 -16.25
CA GLU A 181 -1.74 6.98 -15.65
C GLU A 181 -1.09 6.38 -14.38
N ARG A 182 -1.48 5.15 -13.98
CA ARG A 182 -1.07 4.43 -12.77
C ARG A 182 -0.40 3.07 -13.05
N ARG A 183 0.06 2.81 -14.28
CA ARG A 183 0.85 1.60 -14.63
C ARG A 183 1.91 1.30 -13.57
N ARG A 184 2.58 2.34 -13.06
CA ARG A 184 3.57 2.25 -11.97
C ARG A 184 3.07 1.54 -10.70
N HIS A 185 1.86 1.81 -10.24
CA HIS A 185 1.35 1.20 -9.01
C HIS A 185 0.89 -0.23 -9.23
N PHE A 186 0.24 -0.49 -10.36
CA PHE A 186 -0.19 -1.84 -10.74
C PHE A 186 1.02 -2.76 -10.92
N SER A 187 1.96 -2.40 -11.79
CA SER A 187 3.17 -3.19 -12.01
C SER A 187 3.98 -3.34 -10.72
N ASN A 188 4.12 -2.31 -9.88
CA ASN A 188 4.87 -2.48 -8.63
C ASN A 188 4.17 -3.41 -7.62
N ALA A 189 2.83 -3.45 -7.58
CA ALA A 189 2.10 -4.40 -6.73
C ALA A 189 2.18 -5.83 -7.30
N LEU A 190 2.08 -5.97 -8.62
CA LEU A 190 2.22 -7.25 -9.31
C LEU A 190 3.62 -7.83 -9.14
N ALA A 191 4.67 -7.01 -9.23
CA ALA A 191 6.03 -7.42 -8.93
C ALA A 191 6.19 -7.93 -7.49
N LYS A 192 5.49 -7.34 -6.51
CA LYS A 192 5.51 -7.86 -5.13
C LYS A 192 4.84 -9.22 -5.02
N LEU A 193 3.79 -9.46 -5.80
CA LEU A 193 3.14 -10.77 -5.85
C LEU A 193 4.08 -11.82 -6.44
N VAL A 194 4.71 -11.52 -7.59
CA VAL A 194 5.73 -12.36 -8.24
C VAL A 194 6.89 -12.71 -7.29
N LEU A 195 7.35 -11.74 -6.49
CA LEU A 195 8.41 -11.96 -5.49
C LEU A 195 7.93 -12.75 -4.26
N GLU A 196 6.65 -12.68 -3.92
CA GLU A 196 6.07 -13.43 -2.80
C GLU A 196 5.82 -14.89 -3.19
N THR A 197 5.30 -15.13 -4.40
CA THR A 197 5.04 -16.48 -4.93
C THR A 197 6.29 -17.14 -5.49
N ARG A 198 7.35 -16.36 -5.72
CA ARG A 198 8.56 -16.75 -6.47
C ARG A 198 8.28 -17.28 -7.87
N SER A 199 7.17 -16.86 -8.49
CA SER A 199 6.76 -17.28 -9.81
C SER A 199 6.29 -16.12 -10.67
N ILE A 200 6.50 -16.26 -11.98
CA ILE A 200 5.99 -15.35 -13.00
C ILE A 200 4.74 -15.90 -13.70
N ASP A 201 4.37 -17.15 -13.43
CA ASP A 201 3.16 -17.76 -13.95
C ASP A 201 1.94 -17.19 -13.19
N PRO A 202 0.97 -16.55 -13.89
CA PRO A 202 -0.25 -16.07 -13.25
C PRO A 202 -1.06 -17.17 -12.55
N SER A 203 -0.88 -18.44 -12.92
CA SER A 203 -1.55 -19.59 -12.29
C SER A 203 -1.12 -19.78 -10.83
N ASP A 204 0.07 -19.31 -10.46
CA ASP A 204 0.59 -19.38 -9.08
C ASP A 204 0.09 -18.21 -8.21
N PHE A 205 -0.68 -17.27 -8.78
CA PHE A 205 -1.21 -16.10 -8.07
C PHE A 205 -2.55 -16.41 -7.39
N THR A 206 -2.51 -17.36 -6.45
CA THR A 206 -3.71 -17.85 -5.77
C THR A 206 -4.39 -16.78 -4.90
N GLU A 207 -5.62 -17.07 -4.48
CA GLU A 207 -6.36 -16.19 -3.57
C GLU A 207 -5.60 -15.98 -2.25
N GLU A 208 -4.96 -17.03 -1.72
CA GLU A 208 -4.14 -16.98 -0.50
C GLU A 208 -2.94 -16.05 -0.69
N ALA A 209 -2.26 -16.11 -1.84
CA ALA A 209 -1.13 -15.23 -2.14
C ALA A 209 -1.55 -13.76 -2.19
N LEU A 210 -2.72 -13.47 -2.78
CA LEU A 210 -3.30 -12.13 -2.85
C LEU A 210 -3.71 -11.60 -1.47
N TRP A 211 -4.34 -12.42 -0.64
CA TRP A 211 -4.71 -12.07 0.73
C TRP A 211 -3.48 -11.81 1.59
N LYS A 212 -2.52 -12.74 1.58
CA LYS A 212 -1.23 -12.61 2.26
C LYS A 212 -0.51 -11.32 1.89
N LEU A 213 -0.48 -10.96 0.60
CA LEU A 213 0.12 -9.71 0.13
C LEU A 213 -0.67 -8.47 0.57
N SER A 214 -1.99 -8.57 0.73
CA SER A 214 -2.84 -7.45 1.15
C SER A 214 -2.78 -7.16 2.65
N GLU A 215 -2.50 -8.18 3.48
CA GLU A 215 -2.49 -8.09 4.95
C GLU A 215 -1.12 -7.72 5.51
N ARG A 216 -0.05 -8.24 4.92
CA ARG A 216 1.33 -8.03 5.36
C ARG A 216 1.75 -6.60 5.15
N GLY A 217 2.17 -5.88 6.21
CA GLY A 217 3.10 -4.71 6.29
C GLY A 217 3.24 -3.70 5.13
N HIS A 218 2.40 -3.75 4.11
CA HIS A 218 2.51 -3.07 2.84
C HIS A 218 1.59 -1.86 2.84
N ALA A 219 1.90 -0.88 2.00
CA ALA A 219 1.06 0.31 1.89
C ALA A 219 -0.38 -0.06 1.47
N GLN A 220 -1.38 0.67 1.98
CA GLN A 220 -2.80 0.47 1.65
C GLN A 220 -3.09 0.48 0.13
N THR A 221 -2.23 1.14 -0.65
CA THR A 221 -2.27 1.14 -2.12
C THR A 221 -2.07 -0.24 -2.74
N VAL A 222 -1.31 -1.13 -2.07
CA VAL A 222 -1.06 -2.53 -2.49
C VAL A 222 -2.35 -3.33 -2.41
N GLY A 223 -3.09 -3.30 -1.29
CA GLY A 223 -4.38 -4.00 -1.19
C GLY A 223 -5.40 -3.57 -2.26
N ARG A 224 -5.43 -2.27 -2.60
CA ARG A 224 -6.26 -1.77 -3.72
C ARG A 224 -5.80 -2.34 -5.07
N GLN A 225 -4.49 -2.50 -5.29
CA GLN A 225 -4.00 -3.13 -6.51
C GLN A 225 -4.23 -4.64 -6.50
N CYS A 226 -4.12 -5.34 -5.38
CA CYS A 226 -4.45 -6.76 -5.26
C CYS A 226 -5.88 -7.06 -5.74
N GLY A 227 -6.84 -6.18 -5.42
CA GLY A 227 -8.19 -6.29 -5.96
C GLY A 227 -8.26 -6.19 -7.48
N LYS A 228 -7.48 -5.29 -8.09
CA LYS A 228 -7.41 -5.18 -9.55
C LYS A 228 -6.70 -6.38 -10.18
N ILE A 229 -5.59 -6.82 -9.59
CA ILE A 229 -4.86 -8.00 -10.06
C ILE A 229 -5.80 -9.21 -10.02
N SER A 230 -6.57 -9.36 -8.95
CA SER A 230 -7.56 -10.43 -8.84
C SER A 230 -8.68 -10.34 -9.89
N HIS A 231 -9.17 -9.14 -10.21
CA HIS A 231 -10.12 -8.95 -11.32
C HIS A 231 -9.52 -9.39 -12.67
N ALA A 232 -8.25 -9.03 -12.94
CA ALA A 232 -7.56 -9.43 -14.16
C ALA A 232 -7.38 -10.95 -14.23
N LEU A 233 -6.98 -11.57 -13.12
CA LEU A 233 -6.77 -13.02 -13.02
C LEU A 233 -8.05 -13.80 -13.24
N ALA A 234 -9.16 -13.37 -12.61
CA ALA A 234 -10.46 -14.01 -12.77
C ALA A 234 -10.97 -13.89 -14.22
N TYR A 235 -10.83 -12.71 -14.82
CA TYR A 235 -11.26 -12.48 -16.19
C TYR A 235 -10.46 -13.29 -17.22
N LYS A 236 -9.15 -13.48 -16.97
CA LYS A 236 -8.30 -14.34 -17.81
C LYS A 236 -8.37 -15.83 -17.42
N GLY A 237 -9.22 -16.21 -16.45
CA GLY A 237 -9.48 -17.60 -16.08
C GLY A 237 -8.44 -18.27 -15.17
N TYR A 238 -7.54 -17.51 -14.55
CA TYR A 238 -6.52 -18.06 -13.63
C TYR A 238 -7.06 -18.36 -12.23
N ILE A 239 -8.12 -17.68 -11.80
CA ILE A 239 -8.80 -17.93 -10.52
C ILE A 239 -10.32 -17.96 -10.77
N PRO A 240 -11.10 -18.71 -9.96
CA PRO A 240 -12.52 -18.91 -10.23
C PRO A 240 -13.35 -17.63 -10.10
N ASN A 241 -13.00 -16.75 -9.16
CA ASN A 241 -13.74 -15.51 -8.91
C ASN A 241 -12.81 -14.34 -8.59
N SER A 242 -13.22 -13.14 -9.01
CA SER A 242 -12.51 -11.92 -8.62
C SER A 242 -12.71 -11.62 -7.14
N LEU A 243 -11.62 -11.42 -6.41
CA LEU A 243 -11.64 -11.02 -5.02
C LEU A 243 -12.04 -9.55 -4.88
N ARG A 244 -13.06 -9.31 -4.05
CA ARG A 244 -13.41 -7.96 -3.61
C ARG A 244 -12.48 -7.49 -2.49
N MET A 245 -11.21 -7.23 -2.83
CA MET A 245 -10.14 -6.79 -1.89
C MET A 245 -10.30 -5.36 -1.34
N ARG A 246 -11.50 -4.78 -1.39
CA ARG A 246 -11.83 -3.72 -0.44
C ARG A 246 -11.97 -4.41 0.91
N VAL A 247 -10.84 -4.58 1.60
CA VAL A 247 -10.77 -5.00 2.99
C VAL A 247 -11.67 -4.06 3.79
N TYR A 248 -12.93 -4.46 3.94
CA TYR A 248 -13.91 -3.83 4.78
C TYR A 248 -13.95 -4.51 6.14
N GLU A 249 -13.36 -5.70 6.32
CA GLU A 249 -13.44 -6.43 7.60
C GLU A 249 -12.74 -5.70 8.74
N LYS A 250 -11.52 -5.17 8.53
CA LYS A 250 -10.88 -4.28 9.52
C LYS A 250 -11.65 -2.97 9.80
N TYR A 251 -12.67 -2.63 8.99
CA TYR A 251 -13.58 -1.51 9.25
C TYR A 251 -14.94 -1.96 9.84
N GLN A 252 -15.22 -3.25 9.92
CA GLN A 252 -16.44 -3.80 10.50
C GLN A 252 -16.31 -3.89 12.02
N THR A 253 -15.19 -4.42 12.51
CA THR A 253 -14.81 -4.40 13.92
C THR A 253 -13.93 -3.17 14.19
N ARG A 254 -14.57 -2.10 14.63
CA ARG A 254 -13.85 -0.97 15.23
C ARG A 254 -13.68 -1.27 16.71
N ASP A 255 -12.52 -0.93 17.25
CA ASP A 255 -12.34 -0.96 18.70
C ASP A 255 -13.32 0.04 19.32
N THR A 256 -14.13 -0.41 20.26
CA THR A 256 -15.15 0.43 20.90
C THR A 256 -14.95 0.53 22.40
N GLY A 257 -13.78 0.12 22.93
CA GLY A 257 -13.55 -0.05 24.37
C GLY A 257 -13.80 1.20 25.23
N GLU A 258 -13.53 2.40 24.72
CA GLU A 258 -13.83 3.65 25.44
C GLU A 258 -15.31 4.08 25.36
N ILE A 259 -16.10 3.52 24.44
CA ILE A 259 -17.47 3.95 24.15
C ILE A 259 -18.45 3.13 25.00
N ALA A 260 -19.48 3.79 25.55
CA ALA A 260 -20.56 3.11 26.26
C ALA A 260 -21.15 1.94 25.44
N PRO A 261 -21.17 0.71 25.97
CA PRO A 261 -21.65 -0.47 25.25
C PRO A 261 -23.09 -0.31 24.73
N GLU A 262 -23.94 0.39 25.47
CA GLU A 262 -25.34 0.65 25.10
C GLU A 262 -25.43 1.50 23.81
N TRP A 263 -24.58 2.51 23.69
CA TRP A 263 -24.46 3.33 22.48
C TRP A 263 -23.98 2.50 21.28
N VAL A 264 -22.95 1.68 21.47
CA VAL A 264 -22.39 0.81 20.43
C VAL A 264 -23.43 -0.19 19.94
N ALA A 265 -24.18 -0.79 20.87
CA ALA A 265 -25.25 -1.72 20.56
C ALA A 265 -26.33 -1.04 19.69
N MET A 266 -26.76 0.17 20.03
CA MET A 266 -27.76 0.90 19.26
C MET A 266 -27.25 1.32 17.87
N ALA A 267 -26.01 1.81 17.77
CA ALA A 267 -25.39 2.15 16.50
C ALA A 267 -25.23 0.92 15.59
N THR A 268 -24.88 -0.24 16.17
CA THR A 268 -24.75 -1.51 15.45
C THR A 268 -26.12 -2.02 14.99
N ARG A 269 -27.13 -1.96 15.85
CA ARG A 269 -28.52 -2.30 15.52
C ARG A 269 -29.02 -1.43 14.36
N TRP A 270 -28.85 -0.11 14.45
CA TRP A 270 -29.23 0.81 13.38
C TRP A 270 -28.56 0.47 12.05
N ARG A 271 -27.25 0.17 12.06
CA ARG A 271 -26.51 -0.19 10.85
C ARG A 271 -27.04 -1.47 10.18
N ARG A 272 -27.51 -2.43 10.98
CA ARG A 272 -28.10 -3.70 10.49
C ARG A 272 -29.51 -3.50 9.96
N THR A 273 -30.32 -2.67 10.60
CA THR A 273 -31.73 -2.46 10.23
C THR A 273 -31.93 -1.46 9.10
N SER A 274 -31.11 -0.41 9.01
CA SER A 274 -31.30 0.65 8.02
C SER A 274 -31.21 0.13 6.59
N THR A 275 -32.19 0.49 5.76
CA THR A 275 -32.27 0.10 4.34
C THR A 275 -31.51 1.05 3.41
N ILE A 276 -30.96 2.15 3.93
CA ILE A 276 -30.18 3.11 3.11
C ILE A 276 -28.93 2.46 2.51
N GLY A 277 -28.45 2.99 1.40
CA GLY A 277 -27.28 2.47 0.68
C GLY A 277 -26.08 2.18 1.60
N LYS A 278 -25.43 1.03 1.36
CA LYS A 278 -24.28 0.52 2.13
C LYS A 278 -23.20 1.58 2.41
N PRO A 279 -22.77 2.43 1.44
CA PRO A 279 -21.78 3.47 1.72
C PRO A 279 -22.22 4.46 2.80
N THR A 280 -23.50 4.87 2.77
CA THR A 280 -24.07 5.81 3.74
C THR A 280 -24.17 5.17 5.12
N ARG A 281 -24.59 3.89 5.22
CA ARG A 281 -24.60 3.16 6.51
C ARG A 281 -23.23 3.10 7.16
N VAL A 282 -22.19 2.83 6.37
CA VAL A 282 -20.80 2.78 6.87
C VAL A 282 -20.36 4.17 7.37
N SER A 283 -20.68 5.22 6.63
CA SER A 283 -20.35 6.61 7.01
C SER A 283 -21.09 7.06 8.28
N THR A 284 -22.40 6.77 8.37
CA THR A 284 -23.21 7.07 9.55
C THR A 284 -22.70 6.28 10.76
N TYR A 285 -22.53 4.96 10.66
CA TYR A 285 -22.00 4.15 11.77
C TYR A 285 -20.66 4.69 12.27
N GLY A 286 -19.77 5.06 11.35
CA GLY A 286 -18.50 5.65 11.74
C GLY A 286 -18.60 7.01 12.41
N THR A 287 -19.63 7.78 12.06
CA THR A 287 -19.97 9.04 12.74
C THR A 287 -20.53 8.78 14.13
N LEU A 288 -21.40 7.77 14.29
CA LEU A 288 -21.98 7.43 15.59
C LEU A 288 -20.93 6.99 16.59
N LEU A 289 -19.93 6.20 16.19
CA LEU A 289 -18.84 5.83 17.09
C LEU A 289 -17.95 7.02 17.46
N LYS A 290 -17.73 7.95 16.52
CA LYS A 290 -17.03 9.21 16.81
C LYS A 290 -17.76 10.02 17.89
N ILE A 291 -19.07 10.17 17.75
CA ILE A 291 -19.91 10.86 18.73
C ILE A 291 -19.95 10.09 20.05
N GLY A 292 -20.02 8.76 20.01
CA GLY A 292 -19.94 7.92 21.21
C GLY A 292 -18.63 8.10 21.99
N LEU A 293 -17.51 8.25 21.29
CA LEU A 293 -16.21 8.53 21.92
C LEU A 293 -16.14 9.93 22.52
N TRP A 294 -16.77 10.93 21.89
CA TRP A 294 -16.94 12.25 22.47
C TRP A 294 -17.78 12.18 23.75
N LEU A 295 -18.97 11.54 23.70
CA LEU A 295 -19.83 11.34 24.86
C LEU A 295 -19.09 10.67 26.01
N ALA A 296 -18.34 9.60 25.74
CA ALA A 296 -17.58 8.91 26.78
C ALA A 296 -16.57 9.81 27.52
N ARG A 297 -15.99 10.79 26.82
CA ARG A 297 -14.97 11.68 27.36
C ARG A 297 -15.54 12.93 28.02
N THR A 298 -16.64 13.48 27.51
CA THR A 298 -17.19 14.76 27.99
C THR A 298 -18.52 14.62 28.73
N HIS A 299 -19.31 13.58 28.44
CA HIS A 299 -20.62 13.31 29.04
C HIS A 299 -20.74 11.83 29.44
N PRO A 300 -19.90 11.30 30.36
CA PRO A 300 -19.84 9.86 30.66
C PRO A 300 -21.15 9.28 31.21
N LYS A 301 -22.07 10.14 31.70
CA LYS A 301 -23.42 9.75 32.13
C LYS A 301 -24.38 9.49 30.98
N VAL A 302 -24.11 10.03 29.78
CA VAL A 302 -24.91 9.83 28.57
C VAL A 302 -24.42 8.57 27.86
N ARG A 303 -25.05 7.44 28.19
CA ARG A 303 -24.59 6.11 27.74
C ARG A 303 -25.37 5.57 26.55
N SER A 304 -26.57 6.09 26.32
CA SER A 304 -27.48 5.66 25.27
C SER A 304 -28.15 6.86 24.58
N PRO A 305 -28.75 6.67 23.40
CA PRO A 305 -29.55 7.73 22.76
C PRO A 305 -30.76 8.19 23.58
N ALA A 306 -31.25 7.39 24.54
CA ALA A 306 -32.36 7.76 25.40
C ALA A 306 -31.97 8.80 26.45
N ASP A 307 -30.68 8.88 26.77
CA ASP A 307 -30.13 9.84 27.74
C ASP A 307 -29.93 11.23 27.14
N TRP A 308 -30.10 11.37 25.81
CA TRP A 308 -29.93 12.65 25.13
C TRP A 308 -31.11 13.59 25.38
N ASP A 309 -30.76 14.82 25.70
CA ASP A 309 -31.66 15.96 25.84
C ASP A 309 -31.29 17.10 24.87
N VAL A 310 -32.02 18.21 25.00
CA VAL A 310 -31.80 19.41 24.18
C VAL A 310 -30.39 19.97 24.38
N THR A 311 -29.86 19.92 25.60
CA THR A 311 -28.52 20.41 25.95
C THR A 311 -27.43 19.60 25.25
N THR A 312 -27.49 18.27 25.39
CA THR A 312 -26.55 17.34 24.73
C THR A 312 -26.58 17.50 23.21
N ALA A 313 -27.77 17.71 22.63
CA ALA A 313 -27.91 17.96 21.19
C ALA A 313 -27.24 19.27 20.76
N ALA A 314 -27.39 20.34 21.53
CA ALA A 314 -26.76 21.64 21.25
C ALA A 314 -25.22 21.56 21.37
N GLU A 315 -24.72 20.90 22.42
CA GLU A 315 -23.28 20.67 22.63
C GLU A 315 -22.68 19.80 21.52
N ALA A 316 -23.42 18.77 21.07
CA ALA A 316 -23.01 17.95 19.93
C ALA A 316 -22.83 18.81 18.66
N ILE A 317 -23.74 19.75 18.39
CA ILE A 317 -23.59 20.68 17.26
C ILE A 317 -22.34 21.55 17.46
N ALA A 318 -22.15 22.13 18.65
CA ALA A 318 -21.00 22.98 18.95
C ALA A 318 -19.67 22.25 18.70
N ILE A 319 -19.50 21.06 19.27
CA ILE A 319 -18.26 20.29 19.08
C ILE A 319 -18.05 19.92 17.61
N ILE A 320 -19.10 19.55 16.85
CA ILE A 320 -18.96 19.23 15.42
C ILE A 320 -18.46 20.43 14.62
N LEU A 321 -18.86 21.66 15.00
CA LEU A 321 -18.40 22.88 14.34
C LEU A 321 -16.92 23.17 14.62
N GLU A 322 -16.44 22.81 15.81
CA GLU A 322 -15.07 23.05 16.27
C GLU A 322 -14.10 21.91 15.92
N MET A 323 -14.62 20.70 15.68
CA MET A 323 -13.83 19.50 15.40
C MET A 323 -12.76 19.72 14.33
N CYS A 324 -11.57 19.22 14.64
CA CYS A 324 -10.43 19.08 13.76
C CYS A 324 -10.33 17.65 13.20
N VAL A 325 -9.54 17.53 12.14
CA VAL A 325 -9.20 16.26 11.51
C VAL A 325 -8.33 15.45 12.47
N GLY A 326 -8.80 14.27 12.87
CA GLY A 326 -8.14 13.41 13.85
C GLY A 326 -8.89 13.35 15.18
N ASP A 327 -9.75 14.33 15.47
CA ASP A 327 -10.51 14.36 16.70
C ASP A 327 -11.50 13.20 16.76
N TYR A 328 -11.54 12.59 17.95
CA TYR A 328 -12.39 11.44 18.28
C TYR A 328 -12.29 10.31 17.24
N ALA A 329 -11.08 10.11 16.72
CA ALA A 329 -10.76 9.03 15.80
C ALA A 329 -10.67 7.71 16.58
N VAL A 330 -11.66 6.84 16.37
CA VAL A 330 -11.70 5.50 16.93
C VAL A 330 -10.57 4.63 16.34
N PRO A 331 -9.90 3.76 17.12
CA PRO A 331 -8.88 2.85 16.58
C PRO A 331 -9.44 1.99 15.43
N GLY A 332 -8.64 1.82 14.38
CA GLY A 332 -9.08 1.19 13.12
C GLY A 332 -9.82 2.14 12.17
N SER A 333 -9.97 3.42 12.51
CA SER A 333 -10.36 4.45 11.53
C SER A 333 -9.29 4.62 10.44
N GLY A 334 -9.73 5.05 9.26
CA GLY A 334 -8.84 5.13 8.09
C GLY A 334 -7.69 6.10 8.31
N ARG A 335 -6.52 5.80 7.71
CA ARG A 335 -5.31 6.61 7.87
C ARG A 335 -5.56 8.04 7.42
N VAL A 336 -5.40 8.97 8.36
CA VAL A 336 -5.46 10.41 8.09
C VAL A 336 -4.07 10.90 7.64
N PRO A 337 -3.96 11.70 6.57
CA PRO A 337 -2.68 12.28 6.17
C PRO A 337 -2.09 13.18 7.27
N PRO A 338 -0.80 13.06 7.62
CA PRO A 338 -0.19 13.85 8.70
C PRO A 338 -0.38 15.37 8.55
N HIS A 339 -0.29 15.88 7.32
CA HIS A 339 -0.45 17.31 7.02
C HIS A 339 -1.90 17.84 7.19
N ARG A 340 -2.87 16.95 7.41
CA ARG A 340 -4.27 17.30 7.66
C ARG A 340 -4.61 17.22 9.14
N LEU A 341 -3.86 16.48 9.95
CA LEU A 341 -4.14 16.33 11.38
C LEU A 341 -4.16 17.70 12.07
N GLY A 342 -5.12 17.89 12.98
CA GLY A 342 -5.30 19.14 13.71
C GLY A 342 -5.88 20.30 12.88
N LYS A 343 -6.10 20.13 11.56
CA LYS A 343 -6.78 21.16 10.77
C LYS A 343 -8.29 21.08 10.97
N PRO A 344 -9.02 22.21 10.90
CA PRO A 344 -10.47 22.20 10.97
C PRO A 344 -11.11 21.27 9.93
N LEU A 345 -12.20 20.60 10.30
CA LEU A 345 -13.00 19.83 9.34
C LEU A 345 -13.52 20.72 8.21
N MET A 346 -13.60 20.14 7.00
CA MET A 346 -14.24 20.82 5.86
C MET A 346 -15.73 21.04 6.15
N VAL A 347 -16.28 22.13 5.61
CA VAL A 347 -17.70 22.51 5.73
C VAL A 347 -18.62 21.35 5.35
N ASN A 348 -18.33 20.66 4.24
CA ASN A 348 -19.08 19.49 3.79
C ASN A 348 -19.02 18.32 4.79
N SER A 349 -17.87 18.10 5.43
CA SER A 349 -17.71 17.05 6.43
C SER A 349 -18.54 17.35 7.68
N ARG A 350 -18.52 18.60 8.17
CA ARG A 350 -19.36 19.04 9.29
C ARG A 350 -20.85 18.85 9.00
N SER A 351 -21.30 19.31 7.83
CA SER A 351 -22.69 19.14 7.39
C SER A 351 -23.09 17.67 7.26
N ALA A 352 -22.19 16.80 6.80
CA ALA A 352 -22.46 15.37 6.68
C ALA A 352 -22.58 14.71 8.05
N ILE A 353 -21.70 15.03 8.99
CA ILE A 353 -21.73 14.52 10.37
C ILE A 353 -23.06 14.87 11.04
N ILE A 354 -23.49 16.14 10.98
CA ILE A 354 -24.78 16.59 11.52
C ILE A 354 -25.94 15.83 10.87
N SER A 355 -25.89 15.64 9.55
CA SER A 355 -26.94 14.91 8.82
C SER A 355 -27.01 13.43 9.20
N HIS A 356 -25.87 12.77 9.43
CA HIS A 356 -25.84 11.38 9.89
C HIS A 356 -26.43 11.24 11.29
N LEU A 357 -26.06 12.13 12.21
CA LEU A 357 -26.54 12.12 13.59
C LEU A 357 -28.04 12.36 13.66
N ARG A 358 -28.54 13.39 12.96
CA ARG A 358 -29.97 13.68 12.84
C ARG A 358 -30.75 12.51 12.24
N ARG A 359 -30.21 11.87 11.20
CA ARG A 359 -30.86 10.68 10.60
C ARG A 359 -30.94 9.54 11.61
N PHE A 360 -29.86 9.24 12.31
CA PHE A 360 -29.86 8.17 13.31
C PHE A 360 -30.95 8.38 14.36
N PHE A 361 -31.01 9.56 14.98
CA PHE A 361 -32.04 9.89 15.97
C PHE A 361 -33.45 9.88 15.39
N HIS A 362 -33.61 10.32 14.14
CA HIS A 362 -34.89 10.27 13.46
C HIS A 362 -35.37 8.84 13.20
N ASP A 363 -34.47 7.98 12.71
CA ASP A 363 -34.77 6.59 12.38
C ASP A 363 -35.14 5.80 13.65
N ILE A 364 -34.35 5.92 14.73
CA ILE A 364 -34.63 5.19 15.98
C ILE A 364 -35.92 5.65 16.65
N GLN A 365 -36.32 6.93 16.47
CA GLN A 365 -37.59 7.45 16.95
C GLN A 365 -38.76 6.89 16.13
N ILE A 366 -38.68 6.95 14.80
CA ILE A 366 -39.73 6.38 13.92
C ILE A 366 -39.89 4.88 14.14
N TRP A 367 -38.80 4.15 14.36
CA TRP A 367 -38.83 2.72 14.63
C TRP A 367 -39.29 2.39 16.06
N GLY A 368 -39.58 3.38 16.90
CA GLY A 368 -40.05 3.19 18.27
C GLY A 368 -39.02 2.55 19.18
N TRP A 369 -37.72 2.68 18.88
CA TRP A 369 -36.67 2.08 19.71
C TRP A 369 -36.33 2.93 20.92
N VAL A 370 -36.43 4.25 20.77
CA VAL A 370 -36.12 5.26 21.77
C VAL A 370 -37.04 6.44 21.52
N GLU A 371 -37.55 7.07 22.58
CA GLU A 371 -38.23 8.37 22.53
C GLU A 371 -37.23 9.45 23.00
N PRO A 372 -36.53 10.17 22.08
CA PRO A 372 -35.54 11.16 22.48
C PRO A 372 -36.21 12.35 23.17
N ARG A 373 -35.56 12.93 24.19
CA ARG A 373 -36.08 14.12 24.91
C ARG A 373 -35.91 15.43 24.14
N PHE A 374 -35.70 15.35 22.83
CA PHE A 374 -35.52 16.48 21.93
C PHE A 374 -36.03 16.11 20.53
N ASN A 375 -36.41 17.10 19.74
CA ASN A 375 -36.78 16.88 18.34
C ASN A 375 -35.52 16.84 17.44
N PRO A 376 -35.18 15.71 16.80
CA PRO A 376 -33.95 15.60 16.00
C PRO A 376 -33.93 16.47 14.75
N ARG A 377 -35.09 16.76 14.15
CA ARG A 377 -35.17 17.60 12.95
C ARG A 377 -34.83 19.05 13.26
N PHE A 378 -35.25 19.52 14.44
CA PHE A 378 -35.06 20.89 14.89
C PHE A 378 -33.70 21.10 15.56
N HIS A 379 -33.41 20.33 16.62
CA HIS A 379 -32.23 20.54 17.47
C HIS A 379 -30.91 20.04 16.84
N LEU A 380 -30.98 19.11 15.87
CA LEU A 380 -29.82 18.70 15.06
C LEU A 380 -29.88 19.23 13.63
N SER A 381 -30.50 20.40 13.45
CA SER A 381 -30.50 21.09 12.17
C SER A 381 -29.11 21.64 11.83
N THR A 382 -28.76 21.64 10.54
CA THR A 382 -27.46 22.19 10.11
C THR A 382 -27.51 23.72 10.26
N PRO A 383 -26.56 24.34 11.00
CA PRO A 383 -26.55 25.79 11.19
C PRO A 383 -26.48 26.57 9.87
N ARG A 384 -27.21 27.70 9.78
CA ARG A 384 -27.24 28.56 8.58
C ARG A 384 -25.85 28.98 8.11
N LYS A 385 -24.93 29.25 9.03
CA LYS A 385 -23.52 29.58 8.71
C LYS A 385 -22.84 28.48 7.87
N ILE A 386 -23.06 27.21 8.20
CA ILE A 386 -22.51 26.06 7.44
C ILE A 386 -23.22 25.92 6.09
N LEU A 387 -24.53 26.14 6.03
CA LEU A 387 -25.28 26.12 4.76
C LEU A 387 -24.79 27.22 3.80
N ASN A 388 -24.56 28.43 4.31
CA ASN A 388 -24.05 29.56 3.52
C ASN A 388 -22.61 29.29 3.04
N GLN A 389 -21.75 28.74 3.89
CA GLN A 389 -20.38 28.37 3.53
C GLN A 389 -20.30 27.23 2.52
N ARG A 390 -21.33 26.37 2.46
CA ARG A 390 -21.35 25.22 1.56
C ARG A 390 -21.40 25.66 0.11
N GLY A 391 -22.20 26.69 -0.20
CA GLY A 391 -22.36 27.29 -1.52
C GLY A 391 -22.69 26.30 -2.64
N PRO A 392 -23.10 26.76 -3.83
CA PRO A 392 -22.95 25.95 -5.02
C PRO A 392 -21.45 25.79 -5.31
N ASN A 393 -20.97 24.54 -5.40
CA ASN A 393 -19.64 24.24 -5.95
C ASN A 393 -19.82 23.56 -7.31
N PRO A 394 -20.28 24.30 -8.34
CA PRO A 394 -20.45 23.73 -9.66
C PRO A 394 -19.07 23.32 -10.16
N ARG A 395 -18.94 22.06 -10.59
CA ARG A 395 -17.77 21.68 -11.37
C ARG A 395 -17.92 22.39 -12.72
N VAL A 396 -17.06 23.37 -12.98
CA VAL A 396 -16.95 23.96 -14.31
C VAL A 396 -16.54 22.82 -15.25
N ILE A 397 -17.38 22.55 -16.24
CA ILE A 397 -17.07 21.59 -17.30
C ILE A 397 -16.44 22.41 -18.40
N ASP A 398 -15.15 22.21 -18.63
CA ASP A 398 -14.45 22.88 -19.71
C ASP A 398 -15.07 22.48 -21.06
N GLU A 399 -15.08 23.41 -22.01
CA GLU A 399 -15.73 23.25 -23.31
C GLU A 399 -15.32 21.97 -24.08
N PRO A 400 -14.05 21.52 -24.05
CA PRO A 400 -13.67 20.25 -24.68
C PRO A 400 -14.27 19.01 -24.00
N ILE A 401 -14.50 19.05 -22.68
CA ILE A 401 -15.15 17.98 -21.93
C ILE A 401 -16.65 17.99 -22.21
N TRP A 402 -17.24 19.19 -22.30
CA TRP A 402 -18.64 19.37 -22.67
C TRP A 402 -18.93 18.79 -24.07
N LEU A 403 -18.13 19.15 -25.07
CA LEU A 403 -18.23 18.62 -26.44
C LEU A 403 -18.14 17.09 -26.49
N LYS A 404 -17.22 16.49 -25.71
CA LYS A 404 -17.11 15.02 -25.60
C LYS A 404 -18.35 14.37 -25.01
N LEU A 405 -18.98 15.02 -24.02
CA LEU A 405 -20.22 14.51 -23.41
C LEU A 405 -21.40 14.60 -24.38
N VAL A 406 -21.50 15.70 -25.14
CA VAL A 406 -22.53 15.86 -26.18
C VAL A 406 -22.37 14.80 -27.27
N TRP A 407 -21.15 14.59 -27.77
CA TRP A 407 -20.88 13.54 -28.76
C TRP A 407 -21.17 12.13 -28.24
N ALA A 408 -20.79 11.83 -27.00
CA ALA A 408 -21.11 10.55 -26.38
C ALA A 408 -22.62 10.34 -26.25
N ALA A 409 -23.38 11.40 -25.93
CA ALA A 409 -24.84 11.33 -25.83
C ALA A 409 -25.49 11.08 -27.20
N THR A 410 -25.01 11.73 -28.27
CA THR A 410 -25.52 11.50 -29.63
C THR A 410 -25.16 10.14 -30.21
N ALA A 411 -24.11 9.49 -29.68
CA ALA A 411 -23.68 8.17 -30.11
C ALA A 411 -24.41 7.02 -29.38
N LEU A 412 -25.17 7.33 -28.32
CA LEU A 412 -26.06 6.36 -27.68
C LEU A 412 -27.36 6.28 -28.50
N GLN A 413 -27.49 5.25 -29.33
CA GLN A 413 -28.80 4.88 -29.89
C GLN A 413 -29.71 4.35 -28.76
N PRO A 414 -31.03 4.59 -28.84
CA PRO A 414 -31.98 4.27 -27.78
C PRO A 414 -32.03 2.80 -27.38
#